data_AF-A0A7Y7P0Y1-F1
#
_entry.id   AF-A0A7Y7P0Y1-F1
#
_cell.length_a   1.000
_cell.length_b   1.000
_cell.length_c   1.000
_cell.angle_alpha   90.00
_cell.angle_beta   90.00
_cell.angle_gamma   90.00
#
_symmetry.space_group_name_H-M   'P 1'
#
loop_
_entity.id
_entity.type
_entity.pdbx_description
1 polymer ?
#
loop_
_entity_poly.entity_id
_entity_poly.type
_entity_poly.pdbx_seq_one_letter_code
_entity_poly.pdbx_strand_id
1 'polypeptide(L)'
;MKNLGTKLLILGIISLSVVFIGCKKDAVDNNKFTFESKDYFLKSGYLTYYGPTIHAPTTYKFDLTIISTGITFNNSITNSTGKGNFIGLTMYSLDPDYLSSGLYTFDGFSSKDSLTFNRGVVGANYDLDSGTDTTKYTIKTGVIQVESSGNFYILDFNFYTNSNKQIKGSFSGLLETNTALAIKRKSDY
;
A
#
# COMPACT_ATOMS: atom_id res chain seq x y z
N MET A 1 35.87 -52.48 -22.32
CA MET A 1 36.15 -51.11 -21.85
C MET A 1 34.86 -50.31 -21.91
N LYS A 2 34.37 -49.82 -20.76
CA LYS A 2 33.17 -48.98 -20.63
C LYS A 2 33.54 -47.53 -20.92
N ASN A 3 32.73 -46.80 -21.68
CA ASN A 3 32.57 -45.34 -21.64
C ASN A 3 31.11 -45.07 -22.04
N LEU A 4 30.18 -44.73 -21.14
CA LEU A 4 30.05 -43.45 -20.41
C LEU A 4 29.99 -42.31 -21.45
N GLY A 5 28.84 -41.80 -21.89
CA GLY A 5 27.65 -41.40 -21.15
C GLY A 5 27.51 -39.90 -21.34
N THR A 6 26.64 -39.45 -22.23
CA THR A 6 26.35 -38.02 -22.41
C THR A 6 24.84 -37.82 -22.39
N LYS A 7 24.36 -37.41 -21.23
CA LYS A 7 22.99 -36.98 -20.95
C LYS A 7 22.73 -35.68 -21.72
N LEU A 8 21.85 -35.71 -22.70
CA LEU A 8 21.30 -34.49 -23.31
C LEU A 8 20.10 -34.05 -22.46
N LEU A 9 20.34 -33.10 -21.57
CA LEU A 9 19.34 -32.50 -20.70
C LEU A 9 18.69 -31.36 -21.49
N ILE A 10 17.44 -31.57 -21.93
CA ILE A 10 16.65 -30.56 -22.63
C ILE A 10 16.28 -29.47 -21.61
N LEU A 11 16.95 -28.33 -21.74
CA LEU A 11 16.66 -27.11 -20.99
C LEU A 11 15.41 -26.47 -21.60
N GLY A 12 14.24 -26.80 -21.05
CA GLY A 12 12.97 -26.17 -21.41
C GLY A 12 12.95 -24.71 -20.96
N ILE A 13 13.09 -23.79 -21.90
CA ILE A 13 12.88 -22.35 -21.73
C ILE A 13 11.41 -22.16 -21.37
N ILE A 14 11.13 -21.99 -20.07
CA ILE A 14 9.83 -21.50 -19.60
C ILE A 14 9.80 -20.01 -19.94
N SER A 15 9.26 -19.73 -21.12
CA SER A 15 8.81 -18.40 -21.54
C SER A 15 7.86 -17.85 -20.49
N LEU A 16 8.39 -17.03 -19.58
CA LEU A 16 7.60 -16.22 -18.66
C LEU A 16 6.90 -15.14 -19.49
N SER A 17 5.74 -15.49 -20.03
CA SER A 17 4.85 -14.56 -20.72
C SER A 17 4.35 -13.54 -19.70
N VAL A 18 5.10 -12.44 -19.55
CA VAL A 18 4.63 -11.24 -18.86
C VAL A 18 3.51 -10.67 -19.71
N VAL A 19 2.28 -11.07 -19.41
CA VAL A 19 1.09 -10.44 -19.97
C VAL A 19 1.01 -9.05 -19.33
N PHE A 20 1.62 -8.07 -20.00
CA PHE A 20 1.32 -6.66 -19.75
C PHE A 20 -0.13 -6.44 -20.13
N ILE A 21 -1.03 -6.52 -19.14
CA ILE A 21 -2.40 -6.04 -19.25
C ILE A 21 -2.32 -4.51 -19.28
N GLY A 22 -1.94 -3.97 -20.43
CA GLY A 22 -2.05 -2.57 -20.77
C GLY A 22 -3.45 -2.26 -21.27
N CYS A 23 -4.47 -2.39 -20.39
CA CYS A 23 -5.73 -1.71 -20.64
C CYS A 23 -5.59 -0.29 -20.09
N LYS A 24 -5.53 0.70 -20.98
CA LYS A 24 -5.86 2.08 -20.63
C LYS A 24 -7.29 2.08 -20.11
N LYS A 25 -7.42 2.04 -18.79
CA LYS A 25 -8.71 2.15 -18.13
C LYS A 25 -8.92 3.63 -17.90
N ASP A 26 -9.89 4.21 -18.61
CA ASP A 26 -10.44 5.52 -18.29
C ASP A 26 -10.58 5.62 -16.77
N ALA A 27 -10.15 6.73 -16.14
CA ALA A 27 -10.11 6.89 -14.70
C ALA A 27 -11.44 6.42 -14.08
N VAL A 28 -11.42 5.22 -13.50
CA VAL A 28 -12.65 4.61 -13.02
C VAL A 28 -12.91 5.13 -11.63
N ASP A 29 -14.00 5.88 -11.52
CA ASP A 29 -14.71 6.27 -10.31
C ASP A 29 -15.12 5.05 -9.45
N ASN A 30 -14.14 4.28 -8.96
CA ASN A 30 -14.35 3.17 -8.05
C ASN A 30 -13.26 3.21 -6.98
N ASN A 31 -13.23 4.29 -6.21
CA ASN A 31 -12.49 4.35 -4.94
C ASN A 31 -13.13 3.36 -3.97
N LYS A 32 -12.66 2.11 -3.99
CA LYS A 32 -13.21 1.01 -3.20
C LYS A 32 -12.21 -0.13 -3.09
N PHE A 33 -12.48 -1.03 -2.15
CA PHE A 33 -11.91 -2.37 -2.15
C PHE A 33 -13.00 -3.41 -2.06
N THR A 34 -12.73 -4.59 -2.61
CA THR A 34 -13.58 -5.77 -2.51
C THR A 34 -12.96 -6.73 -1.51
N PHE A 35 -13.77 -7.22 -0.57
CA PHE A 35 -13.41 -8.25 0.39
C PHE A 35 -14.59 -9.20 0.58
N GLU A 36 -14.36 -10.52 0.46
CA GLU A 36 -15.42 -11.55 0.54
C GLU A 36 -16.64 -11.24 -0.34
N SER A 37 -16.38 -10.84 -1.59
CA SER A 37 -17.39 -10.49 -2.60
C SER A 37 -18.27 -9.28 -2.25
N LYS A 38 -17.87 -8.48 -1.25
CA LYS A 38 -18.52 -7.22 -0.90
C LYS A 38 -17.62 -6.04 -1.23
N ASP A 39 -18.23 -4.98 -1.74
CA ASP A 39 -17.53 -3.73 -2.05
C ASP A 39 -17.62 -2.73 -0.88
N TYR A 40 -16.49 -2.10 -0.59
CA TYR A 40 -16.31 -1.14 0.48
C TYR A 40 -15.72 0.15 -0.08
N PHE A 41 -16.52 1.21 -0.11
CA PHE A 41 -16.13 2.48 -0.71
C PHE A 41 -15.19 3.30 0.17
N LEU A 42 -14.28 4.01 -0.51
CA LEU A 42 -13.27 4.91 0.02
C LEU A 42 -13.53 6.31 -0.53
N LYS A 43 -13.10 7.33 0.21
CA LYS A 43 -13.39 8.74 -0.11
C LYS A 43 -12.15 9.63 -0.09
N SER A 44 -11.37 9.56 0.98
CA SER A 44 -10.26 10.49 1.22
C SER A 44 -8.99 9.72 1.54
N GLY A 45 -7.84 10.28 1.19
CA GLY A 45 -6.53 9.70 1.50
C GLY A 45 -5.59 10.72 2.12
N TYR A 46 -4.69 10.23 2.96
CA TYR A 46 -3.76 11.00 3.77
C TYR A 46 -2.38 10.35 3.70
N LEU A 47 -1.35 11.18 3.59
CA LEU A 47 0.04 10.74 3.59
C LEU A 47 0.78 11.45 4.72
N THR A 48 1.13 10.70 5.77
CA THR A 48 1.83 11.24 6.92
C THR A 48 3.32 10.93 6.80
N TYR A 49 4.15 11.97 6.67
CA TYR A 49 5.61 11.83 6.59
C TYR A 49 6.24 11.66 7.98
N TYR A 50 7.16 10.69 8.10
CA TYR A 50 7.87 10.35 9.34
C TYR A 50 9.38 10.60 9.29
N GLY A 51 9.93 11.06 8.16
CA GLY A 51 11.37 11.25 8.01
C GLY A 51 12.08 10.13 7.25
N PRO A 52 13.40 10.28 7.04
CA PRO A 52 14.25 9.22 6.49
C PRO A 52 14.35 8.04 7.46
N THR A 53 14.62 6.85 6.93
CA THR A 53 14.92 5.69 7.76
C THR A 53 16.33 5.77 8.34
N ILE A 54 16.53 5.27 9.56
CA ILE A 54 17.81 5.33 10.28
C ILE A 54 18.93 4.57 9.55
N HIS A 55 18.60 3.46 8.88
CA HIS A 55 19.57 2.56 8.27
C HIS A 55 19.72 2.74 6.75
N ALA A 56 18.80 3.48 6.12
CA ALA A 56 18.85 3.85 4.71
C ALA A 56 18.39 5.32 4.58
N PRO A 57 19.31 6.30 4.71
CA PRO A 57 18.96 7.72 4.78
C PRO A 57 18.36 8.28 3.48
N THR A 58 18.49 7.55 2.37
CA THR A 58 17.87 7.83 1.07
C THR A 58 16.48 7.22 0.92
N THR A 59 15.98 6.53 1.95
CA THR A 59 14.64 5.95 1.97
C THR A 59 13.80 6.67 3.02
N TYR A 60 12.59 7.04 2.66
CA TYR A 60 11.72 7.91 3.44
C TYR A 60 10.46 7.16 3.87
N LYS A 61 10.12 7.27 5.16
CA LYS A 61 8.97 6.59 5.74
C LYS A 61 7.72 7.47 5.64
N PHE A 62 6.65 6.88 5.12
CA PHE A 62 5.32 7.46 5.13
C PHE A 62 4.31 6.47 5.73
N ASP A 63 3.29 6.99 6.38
CA ASP A 63 2.06 6.23 6.64
C ASP A 63 0.98 6.71 5.67
N LEU A 64 0.52 5.81 4.79
CA LEU A 64 -0.62 6.03 3.90
C LEU A 64 -1.89 5.60 4.63
N THR A 65 -2.87 6.49 4.74
CA THR A 65 -4.20 6.18 5.29
C THR A 65 -5.28 6.58 4.29
N ILE A 66 -6.14 5.65 3.90
CA ILE A 66 -7.30 5.91 3.03
C ILE A 66 -8.56 5.55 3.79
N ILE A 67 -9.58 6.41 3.78
CA ILE A 67 -10.80 6.25 4.58
C ILE A 67 -12.08 6.47 3.77
N SER A 68 -13.18 5.91 4.26
CA SER A 68 -14.55 6.22 3.83
C SER A 68 -15.12 7.47 4.53
N THR A 69 -16.29 7.94 4.10
CA THR A 69 -16.99 9.11 4.68
C THR A 69 -17.41 8.97 6.15
N GLY A 70 -17.49 7.74 6.67
CA GLY A 70 -17.92 7.50 8.06
C GLY A 70 -16.80 7.65 9.11
N ILE A 71 -15.56 7.91 8.68
CA ILE A 71 -14.40 8.09 9.55
C ILE A 71 -13.96 9.55 9.50
N THR A 72 -13.66 10.11 10.67
CA THR A 72 -13.01 11.43 10.78
C THR A 72 -11.53 11.21 11.07
N PHE A 73 -10.67 11.57 10.10
CA PHE A 73 -9.22 11.42 10.26
C PHE A 73 -8.65 12.43 11.26
N ASN A 74 -7.70 11.98 12.08
CA ASN A 74 -6.97 12.84 13.01
C ASN A 74 -5.51 12.38 13.13
N ASN A 75 -4.64 12.86 12.23
CA ASN A 75 -3.19 12.60 12.15
C ASN A 75 -2.74 11.13 11.91
N SER A 76 -3.42 10.17 12.52
CA SER A 76 -3.24 8.73 12.34
C SER A 76 -4.59 8.02 12.46
N ILE A 77 -4.67 6.82 11.87
CA ILE A 77 -5.88 6.00 11.99
C ILE A 77 -6.22 5.65 13.45
N THR A 78 -5.22 5.50 14.32
CA THR A 78 -5.41 5.15 15.74
C THR A 78 -6.04 6.28 16.57
N ASN A 79 -5.92 7.52 16.11
CA ASN A 79 -6.47 8.70 16.79
C ASN A 79 -7.74 9.22 16.09
N SER A 80 -8.12 8.57 14.99
CA SER A 80 -9.32 8.86 14.22
C SER A 80 -10.55 8.26 14.90
N THR A 81 -11.73 8.78 14.58
CA THR A 81 -13.01 8.39 15.20
C THR A 81 -14.06 8.05 14.15
N GLY A 82 -15.16 7.45 14.60
CA GLY A 82 -16.28 7.07 13.75
C GLY A 82 -16.18 5.65 13.19
N LYS A 83 -17.11 5.34 12.28
CA LYS A 83 -17.30 3.99 11.76
C LYS A 83 -17.32 3.97 10.24
N GLY A 84 -16.48 3.12 9.66
CA GLY A 84 -16.42 2.99 8.21
C GLY A 84 -15.32 2.08 7.71
N ASN A 85 -14.85 2.34 6.50
CA ASN A 85 -13.81 1.55 5.85
C ASN A 85 -12.50 2.32 5.86
N PHE A 86 -11.38 1.62 6.05
CA PHE A 86 -10.06 2.23 5.91
C PHE A 86 -9.00 1.25 5.41
N ILE A 87 -7.92 1.80 4.87
CA ILE A 87 -6.66 1.13 4.57
C ILE A 87 -5.56 1.95 5.24
N GLY A 88 -4.69 1.30 6.01
CA GLY A 88 -3.52 1.93 6.63
C GLY A 88 -2.26 1.14 6.31
N LEU A 89 -1.26 1.77 5.69
CA LEU A 89 0.01 1.16 5.31
C LEU A 89 1.20 2.00 5.80
N THR A 90 2.28 1.36 6.24
CA THR A 90 3.60 2.01 6.39
C THR A 90 4.44 1.71 5.16
N MET A 91 4.76 2.74 4.38
CA MET A 91 5.41 2.66 3.08
C MET A 91 6.78 3.36 3.07
N TYR A 92 7.67 2.88 2.19
CA TYR A 92 9.05 3.36 2.07
C TYR A 92 9.33 3.88 0.66
N SER A 93 9.58 5.18 0.54
CA SER A 93 9.74 5.90 -0.73
C SER A 93 11.19 6.29 -0.98
N LEU A 94 11.54 6.53 -2.25
CA LEU A 94 12.81 7.17 -2.64
C LEU A 94 12.72 8.70 -2.61
N ASP A 95 11.51 9.24 -2.55
CA ASP A 95 11.24 10.67 -2.55
C ASP A 95 10.95 11.17 -1.11
N PRO A 96 11.55 12.29 -0.68
CA PRO A 96 11.38 12.85 0.66
C PRO A 96 10.01 13.46 0.93
N ASP A 97 9.28 13.84 -0.11
CA ASP A 97 8.03 14.59 -0.01
C ASP A 97 6.81 13.76 -0.40
N TYR A 98 7.01 12.72 -1.23
CA TYR A 98 5.94 11.94 -1.86
C TYR A 98 6.20 10.44 -1.87
N LEU A 99 5.18 9.64 -2.19
CA LEU A 99 5.41 8.26 -2.62
C LEU A 99 5.86 8.28 -4.08
N SER A 100 7.07 7.75 -4.33
CA SER A 100 7.57 7.53 -5.68
C SER A 100 6.62 6.62 -6.46
N SER A 101 6.41 6.89 -7.74
CA SER A 101 5.69 5.94 -8.59
C SER A 101 6.45 4.61 -8.67
N GLY A 102 5.73 3.49 -8.63
CA GLY A 102 6.33 2.16 -8.65
C GLY A 102 5.47 1.08 -7.99
N LEU A 103 5.92 -0.16 -8.10
CA LEU A 103 5.29 -1.30 -7.45
C LEU A 103 5.86 -1.49 -6.05
N TYR A 104 5.05 -1.23 -5.03
CA TYR A 104 5.42 -1.47 -3.64
C TYR A 104 5.04 -2.90 -3.25
N THR A 105 6.00 -3.64 -2.69
CA THR A 105 5.80 -5.03 -2.27
C THR A 105 5.78 -5.15 -0.75
N PHE A 106 4.93 -6.04 -0.22
CA PHE A 106 4.92 -6.31 1.20
C PHE A 106 6.25 -6.92 1.64
N ASP A 107 6.89 -6.29 2.61
CA ASP A 107 8.13 -6.73 3.24
C ASP A 107 7.84 -7.19 4.68
N GLY A 108 7.67 -8.50 4.84
CA GLY A 108 7.43 -9.11 6.14
C GLY A 108 8.65 -9.13 7.07
N PHE A 109 9.85 -8.85 6.55
CA PHE A 109 11.09 -8.79 7.33
C PHE A 109 11.39 -7.38 7.85
N SER A 110 10.66 -6.38 7.36
CA SER A 110 10.86 -4.98 7.73
C SER A 110 12.29 -4.50 7.48
N SER A 111 12.88 -4.87 6.33
CA SER A 111 14.13 -4.32 5.81
C SER A 111 14.06 -2.80 5.62
N LYS A 112 12.85 -2.27 5.34
CA LYS A 112 12.59 -0.85 5.09
C LYS A 112 13.24 -0.34 3.80
N ASP A 113 13.46 -1.25 2.85
CA ASP A 113 13.95 -0.89 1.53
C ASP A 113 12.92 -0.02 0.80
N SER A 114 13.39 0.83 -0.12
CA SER A 114 12.49 1.60 -0.98
C SER A 114 11.55 0.72 -1.78
N LEU A 115 10.36 1.24 -2.11
CA LEU A 115 9.30 0.52 -2.83
C LEU A 115 8.85 -0.74 -2.07
N THR A 116 8.81 -0.65 -0.74
CA THR A 116 8.23 -1.68 0.12
C THR A 116 7.22 -1.09 1.09
N PHE A 117 6.40 -1.96 1.69
CA PHE A 117 5.58 -1.63 2.86
C PHE A 117 5.60 -2.81 3.83
N ASN A 118 5.65 -2.57 5.14
CA ASN A 118 5.88 -3.63 6.13
C ASN A 118 4.85 -3.71 7.26
N ARG A 119 3.90 -2.77 7.30
CA ARG A 119 2.74 -2.79 8.18
C ARG A 119 1.52 -2.41 7.36
N GLY A 120 0.47 -3.20 7.47
CA GLY A 120 -0.73 -3.01 6.70
C GLY A 120 -1.97 -3.53 7.41
N VAL A 121 -3.01 -2.71 7.44
CA VAL A 121 -4.31 -3.05 8.02
C VAL A 121 -5.43 -2.53 7.13
N VAL A 122 -6.52 -3.29 7.05
CA VAL A 122 -7.77 -2.89 6.37
C VAL A 122 -8.92 -3.03 7.34
N GLY A 123 -9.72 -1.99 7.51
CA GLY A 123 -10.98 -2.03 8.24
C GLY A 123 -12.15 -2.05 7.26
N ALA A 124 -13.08 -2.98 7.44
CA ALA A 124 -14.28 -3.11 6.61
C ALA A 124 -15.53 -2.92 7.49
N ASN A 125 -16.11 -1.71 7.47
CA ASN A 125 -17.13 -1.27 8.43
C ASN A 125 -16.64 -1.32 9.90
N TYR A 126 -15.36 -1.00 10.11
CA TYR A 126 -14.71 -0.94 11.41
C TYR A 126 -15.15 0.29 12.19
N ASP A 127 -15.38 0.09 13.49
CA ASP A 127 -15.76 1.14 14.43
C ASP A 127 -14.54 1.50 15.30
N LEU A 128 -13.99 2.68 15.03
CA LEU A 128 -12.80 3.20 15.72
C LEU A 128 -13.09 3.60 17.16
N ASP A 129 -14.34 3.87 17.52
CA ASP A 129 -14.73 4.32 18.85
C ASP A 129 -14.91 3.14 19.81
N SER A 130 -15.43 2.01 19.31
CA SER A 130 -15.59 0.79 20.11
C SER A 130 -14.38 -0.15 20.09
N GLY A 131 -13.49 0.00 19.10
CA GLY A 131 -12.26 -0.79 18.98
C GLY A 131 -12.48 -2.28 18.66
N THR A 132 -13.68 -2.68 18.24
CA THR A 132 -14.02 -4.11 18.02
C THR A 132 -13.21 -4.74 16.87
N ASP A 133 -12.39 -5.75 17.19
CA ASP A 133 -11.36 -6.25 16.26
C ASP A 133 -11.88 -7.14 15.11
N THR A 134 -13.17 -7.50 15.10
CA THR A 134 -13.73 -8.50 14.16
C THR A 134 -13.80 -8.05 12.71
N THR A 135 -13.70 -6.75 12.47
CA THR A 135 -13.77 -6.12 11.13
C THR A 135 -12.46 -5.47 10.72
N LYS A 136 -11.38 -5.73 11.45
CA LYS A 136 -10.01 -5.30 11.13
C LYS A 136 -9.19 -6.49 10.65
N TYR A 137 -8.50 -6.31 9.54
CA TYR A 137 -7.74 -7.36 8.89
C TYR A 137 -6.29 -6.92 8.69
N THR A 138 -5.36 -7.66 9.28
CA THR A 138 -3.93 -7.44 9.07
C THR A 138 -3.49 -8.02 7.74
N ILE A 139 -2.78 -7.22 6.95
CA ILE A 139 -2.16 -7.62 5.69
C ILE A 139 -0.91 -8.46 5.99
N LYS A 140 -0.77 -9.57 5.28
CA LYS A 140 0.34 -10.54 5.42
C LYS A 140 1.23 -10.63 4.18
N THR A 141 0.69 -10.31 3.01
CA THR A 141 1.43 -10.22 1.76
C THR A 141 0.61 -9.42 0.75
N GLY A 142 1.25 -9.00 -0.34
CA GLY A 142 0.59 -8.31 -1.44
C GLY A 142 1.43 -7.21 -2.02
N VAL A 143 0.79 -6.47 -2.91
CA VAL A 143 1.41 -5.37 -3.64
C VAL A 143 0.45 -4.20 -3.77
N ILE A 144 1.01 -3.00 -3.91
CA ILE A 144 0.30 -1.79 -4.32
C ILE A 144 1.12 -1.11 -5.41
N GLN A 145 0.51 -0.98 -6.59
CA GLN A 145 1.03 -0.15 -7.67
C GLN A 145 0.67 1.30 -7.36
N VAL A 146 1.68 2.16 -7.35
CA VAL A 146 1.55 3.61 -7.15
C VAL A 146 1.89 4.31 -8.45
N GLU A 147 0.99 5.15 -8.92
CA GLU A 147 1.26 6.17 -9.91
C GLU A 147 0.97 7.53 -9.28
N SER A 148 1.90 8.47 -9.42
CA SER A 148 1.83 9.77 -8.75
C SER A 148 2.18 10.91 -9.69
N SER A 149 1.44 12.00 -9.56
CA SER A 149 1.71 13.28 -10.22
C SER A 149 1.48 14.39 -9.20
N GLY A 150 2.54 14.78 -8.49
CA GLY A 150 2.43 15.68 -7.34
C GLY A 150 1.71 15.01 -6.18
N ASN A 151 0.64 15.62 -5.69
CA ASN A 151 -0.20 15.08 -4.62
C ASN A 151 -1.41 14.25 -5.13
N PHE A 152 -1.55 14.09 -6.45
CA PHE A 152 -2.56 13.21 -7.03
C PHE A 152 -1.99 11.80 -7.23
N TYR A 153 -2.74 10.80 -6.79
CA TYR A 153 -2.33 9.40 -6.80
C TYR A 153 -3.37 8.52 -7.47
N ILE A 154 -2.88 7.52 -8.19
CA ILE A 154 -3.62 6.32 -8.58
C ILE A 154 -2.94 5.15 -7.89
N LEU A 155 -3.72 4.42 -7.10
CA LEU A 155 -3.29 3.34 -6.25
C LEU A 155 -4.09 2.10 -6.64
N ASP A 156 -3.42 1.05 -7.10
CA ASP A 156 -4.02 -0.25 -7.38
C ASP A 156 -3.41 -1.30 -6.48
N PHE A 157 -4.23 -1.95 -5.65
CA PHE A 157 -3.71 -2.86 -4.63
C PHE A 157 -4.36 -4.24 -4.65
N ASN A 158 -3.55 -5.22 -4.29
CA ASN A 158 -3.95 -6.61 -4.13
C ASN A 158 -3.20 -7.20 -2.94
N PHE A 159 -3.93 -7.41 -1.85
CA PHE A 159 -3.43 -7.84 -0.56
C PHE A 159 -4.03 -9.18 -0.17
N TYR A 160 -3.31 -9.89 0.70
CA TYR A 160 -3.81 -11.08 1.39
C TYR A 160 -3.65 -10.90 2.89
N THR A 161 -4.69 -11.25 3.62
CA THR A 161 -4.71 -11.20 5.09
C THR A 161 -3.96 -12.38 5.71
N ASN A 162 -3.76 -12.36 7.03
CA ASN A 162 -3.24 -13.53 7.78
C ASN A 162 -4.09 -14.81 7.62
N SER A 163 -5.37 -14.67 7.25
CA SER A 163 -6.28 -15.79 6.96
C SER A 163 -6.34 -16.14 5.47
N ASN A 164 -5.38 -15.67 4.67
CA ASN A 164 -5.29 -15.86 3.21
C ASN A 164 -6.54 -15.37 2.45
N LYS A 165 -7.28 -14.40 3.02
CA LYS A 165 -8.39 -13.76 2.33
C LYS A 165 -7.86 -12.62 1.48
N GLN A 166 -8.32 -12.53 0.24
CA GLN A 166 -7.89 -11.51 -0.70
C GLN A 166 -8.66 -10.20 -0.48
N ILE A 167 -7.94 -9.09 -0.50
CA ILE A 167 -8.47 -7.72 -0.56
C ILE A 167 -7.90 -7.09 -1.83
N LYS A 168 -8.76 -6.73 -2.77
CA LYS A 168 -8.36 -6.07 -4.02
C LYS A 168 -9.11 -4.77 -4.19
N GLY A 169 -8.46 -3.72 -4.62
CA GLY A 169 -9.12 -2.44 -4.82
C GLY A 169 -8.27 -1.41 -5.52
N SER A 170 -8.84 -0.22 -5.63
CA SER A 170 -8.21 0.93 -6.24
C SER A 170 -8.62 2.22 -5.54
N PHE A 171 -7.75 3.22 -5.57
CA PHE A 171 -8.02 4.58 -5.14
C PHE A 171 -7.38 5.56 -6.11
N SER A 172 -8.15 6.54 -6.56
CA SER A 172 -7.68 7.68 -7.33
C SER A 172 -8.13 8.97 -6.66
N GLY A 173 -7.18 9.86 -6.39
CA GLY A 173 -7.48 11.12 -5.76
C GLY A 173 -6.27 11.84 -5.18
N LEU A 174 -6.52 13.00 -4.63
CA LEU A 174 -5.52 13.75 -3.87
C LEU A 174 -5.27 13.07 -2.53
N LEU A 175 -4.00 13.02 -2.12
CA LEU A 175 -3.62 12.68 -0.75
C LEU A 175 -3.28 13.96 0.00
N GLU A 176 -3.95 14.18 1.14
CA GLU A 176 -3.60 15.27 2.05
C GLU A 176 -2.31 14.92 2.82
N THR A 177 -1.30 15.78 2.73
CA THR A 177 0.01 15.53 3.33
C THR A 177 0.13 16.16 4.71
N ASN A 178 0.56 15.36 5.69
CA ASN A 178 0.79 15.80 7.06
C ASN A 178 2.22 15.41 7.50
N THR A 179 2.77 16.10 8.48
CA THR A 179 4.06 15.71 9.10
C THR A 179 3.81 15.16 10.50
N ALA A 180 4.24 13.92 10.78
CA ALA A 180 4.06 13.28 12.09
C ALA A 180 4.84 13.99 13.22
N LEU A 181 5.85 14.75 12.84
CA LEU A 181 6.64 15.56 13.74
C LEU A 181 6.32 17.02 13.44
N ALA A 182 6.04 17.81 14.47
CA ALA A 182 6.19 19.25 14.43
C ALA A 182 7.67 19.64 14.28
N ILE A 183 8.40 19.02 13.36
CA ILE A 183 9.54 19.68 12.73
C ILE A 183 8.88 20.76 11.90
N LYS A 184 8.77 21.97 12.47
CA LYS A 184 8.60 23.19 11.68
C LYS A 184 9.53 23.00 10.48
N ARG A 185 8.98 22.83 9.28
CA ARG A 185 9.73 23.09 8.06
C ARG A 185 10.33 24.47 8.32
N LYS A 186 11.65 24.53 8.54
CA LYS A 186 12.35 25.81 8.47
C LYS A 186 12.13 26.22 7.02
N SER A 187 11.12 27.04 6.81
CA SER A 187 10.94 27.76 5.56
C SER A 187 12.23 28.48 5.30
N ASP A 188 12.74 28.27 4.10
CA ASP A 188 13.85 28.94 3.46
C ASP A 188 14.12 30.36 4.01
N TYR A 189 15.35 30.56 4.48
CA TYR A 189 16.05 31.84 4.54
C TYR A 189 17.45 31.63 3.96
#